data_AF-A0ABD3N204-F1
#
_entry.id   AF-A0ABD3N204-F1
#
_cell.length_a   1.000
_cell.length_b   1.000
_cell.length_c   1.000
_cell.angle_alpha   90.00
_cell.angle_beta   90.00
_cell.angle_gamma   90.00
#
_symmetry.space_group_name_H-M   'P 1'
#
loop_
_entity.id
_entity.type
_entity.pdbx_description
1 polymer ?
#
loop_
_entity_poly.entity_id
_entity_poly.type
_entity_poly.pdbx_seq_one_letter_code
_entity_poly.pdbx_strand_id
1 'polypeptide(L)'
;MKLRAPINTPHRVKVSQQKTFRLSLLMFLLVMCLNLRRLKETSWIGKRAFKMKRHHILKICSPAVNAIFSVPSNVNEIPCKSNNEIPNDWCVDAGGNPRYLGCKLQDGLESTNILRYNHQGFEQCLANKTIVFIGDSRVRYQIMNLLGYLQTSRFMKCQDYESFDSTDSTSASPDSDCYLIEREFQLKDTKGDDWTSYYKESNKMIGSDSANGKQHSLCDCYREEPFSELTTYENRFIKRQTPHGEINIVYLQNFVNLIRMNQDYPPFSSFWSQNHCNPGECSIKNRVDAFTGNLNSTLWQILPLLNATHAFVSAGWNETETVDSSCIIKAFQESHSDMQIHLISHPSKKNDNSIAGFDGDRLECSINALDRQTMSEDVPEDWFRDDAHVLSILNEEFNHRLIDLICPITR
;
A
#
# COMPACT_ATOMS: atom_id res chain seq x y z
N MET A 1 23.52 58.44 -48.03
CA MET A 1 22.18 57.85 -48.22
C MET A 1 21.49 57.82 -46.85
N LYS A 2 20.25 58.32 -46.78
CA LYS A 2 19.56 58.84 -45.59
C LYS A 2 19.12 57.75 -44.59
N LEU A 3 19.39 58.00 -43.30
CA LEU A 3 18.68 57.44 -42.15
C LEU A 3 17.19 57.84 -42.19
N ARG A 4 16.30 56.87 -41.95
CA ARG A 4 14.88 57.11 -41.63
C ARG A 4 14.52 56.33 -40.37
N ALA A 5 14.13 57.05 -39.33
CA ALA A 5 13.41 56.53 -38.17
C ALA A 5 11.93 56.33 -38.53
N PRO A 6 11.25 55.30 -37.98
CA PRO A 6 9.80 55.22 -38.05
C PRO A 6 9.13 55.84 -36.80
N ILE A 7 7.98 56.42 -37.10
CA ILE A 7 7.10 57.25 -36.27
C ILE A 7 6.18 56.35 -35.43
N ASN A 8 5.98 56.73 -34.16
CA ASN A 8 5.03 56.13 -33.23
C ASN A 8 3.57 56.41 -33.63
N THR A 9 2.73 55.36 -33.59
CA THR A 9 1.26 55.46 -33.57
C THR A 9 0.71 54.91 -32.25
N PRO A 10 -0.31 55.54 -31.62
CA PRO A 10 -0.81 55.09 -30.33
C PRO A 10 -1.81 53.93 -30.47
N HIS A 11 -1.55 52.83 -29.77
CA HIS A 11 -2.50 51.73 -29.60
C HIS A 11 -3.50 52.02 -28.47
N ARG A 12 -4.78 51.93 -28.82
CA ARG A 12 -5.95 52.05 -27.94
C ARG A 12 -6.09 50.78 -27.09
N VAL A 13 -5.83 50.85 -25.79
CA VAL A 13 -6.03 49.73 -24.85
C VAL A 13 -7.51 49.59 -24.53
N LYS A 14 -8.15 48.48 -24.94
CA LYS A 14 -9.45 48.05 -24.40
C LYS A 14 -9.20 47.31 -23.09
N VAL A 15 -9.56 47.94 -21.97
CA VAL A 15 -9.56 47.30 -20.65
C VAL A 15 -10.76 46.36 -20.58
N SER A 16 -10.49 45.06 -20.37
CA SER A 16 -11.48 44.00 -20.25
C SER A 16 -12.19 44.05 -18.89
N GLN A 17 -13.52 44.18 -18.92
CA GLN A 17 -14.44 44.16 -17.77
C GLN A 17 -14.57 42.79 -17.08
N GLN A 18 -13.81 41.76 -17.45
CA GLN A 18 -13.91 40.42 -16.84
C GLN A 18 -13.12 40.24 -15.54
N LYS A 19 -12.20 41.15 -15.17
CA LYS A 19 -11.38 41.00 -13.95
C LYS A 19 -12.07 41.45 -12.66
N THR A 20 -13.09 42.30 -12.74
CA THR A 20 -13.81 42.81 -11.55
C THR A 20 -14.80 41.78 -10.98
N PHE A 21 -15.37 40.90 -11.81
CA PHE A 21 -16.35 39.90 -11.34
C PHE A 21 -15.72 38.77 -10.49
N ARG A 22 -14.45 38.40 -10.77
CA ARG A 22 -13.75 37.35 -10.01
C ARG A 22 -13.31 37.81 -8.61
N LEU A 23 -13.04 39.10 -8.42
CA LEU A 23 -12.64 39.64 -7.11
C LEU A 23 -13.83 39.73 -6.14
N SER A 24 -15.02 40.08 -6.64
CA SER A 24 -16.23 40.20 -5.81
C SER A 24 -16.72 38.84 -5.28
N LEU A 25 -16.60 37.76 -6.07
CA LEU A 25 -16.98 36.42 -5.63
C LEU A 25 -16.03 35.88 -4.54
N LEU A 26 -14.73 36.14 -4.66
CA LEU A 26 -13.74 35.71 -3.67
C LEU A 26 -13.96 36.40 -2.32
N MET A 27 -14.26 37.71 -2.34
CA MET A 27 -14.59 38.48 -1.14
C MET A 27 -15.88 37.99 -0.47
N PHE A 28 -16.90 37.63 -1.26
CA PHE A 28 -18.17 37.13 -0.71
C PHE A 28 -18.00 35.77 0.00
N LEU A 29 -17.22 34.86 -0.59
CA LEU A 29 -16.90 33.56 0.01
C LEU A 29 -16.08 33.71 1.30
N LEU A 30 -15.14 34.65 1.35
CA LEU A 30 -14.30 34.89 2.51
C LEU A 30 -15.11 35.45 3.70
N VAL A 31 -16.09 36.32 3.42
CA VAL A 31 -17.03 36.84 4.44
C VAL A 31 -17.97 35.74 4.96
N MET A 32 -18.43 34.84 4.09
CA MET A 32 -19.23 33.66 4.49
C MET A 32 -18.44 32.72 5.41
N CYS A 33 -17.18 32.41 5.07
CA CYS A 33 -16.33 31.56 5.90
C CYS A 33 -16.04 32.17 7.29
N LEU A 34 -15.84 33.49 7.36
CA LEU A 34 -15.62 34.19 8.63
C LEU A 34 -16.89 34.23 9.51
N ASN A 35 -18.07 34.39 8.92
CA ASN A 35 -19.33 34.35 9.67
C ASN A 35 -19.66 32.95 10.19
N LEU A 36 -19.32 31.89 9.44
CA LEU A 36 -19.49 30.50 9.89
C LEU A 36 -18.53 30.12 11.04
N ARG A 37 -17.32 30.70 11.08
CA ARG A 37 -16.42 30.56 12.23
C ARG A 37 -16.99 31.25 13.48
N ARG A 38 -17.60 32.43 13.31
CA ARG A 38 -18.18 33.19 14.43
C ARG A 38 -19.39 32.52 15.08
N LEU A 39 -20.17 31.74 14.33
CA LEU A 39 -21.31 30.98 14.85
C LEU A 39 -20.90 29.71 15.63
N LYS A 40 -19.66 29.22 15.48
CA LYS A 40 -19.14 28.07 16.25
C LYS A 40 -18.64 28.44 17.64
N GLU A 41 -18.38 29.71 17.92
CA GLU A 41 -17.81 30.16 19.21
C GLU A 41 -18.86 30.64 20.23
N THR A 42 -20.13 30.76 19.85
CA THR A 42 -21.21 31.19 20.74
C THR A 42 -22.27 30.11 20.93
N SER A 43 -21.94 29.06 21.68
CA SER A 43 -22.91 28.09 22.19
C SER A 43 -22.36 27.38 23.43
N TRP A 44 -22.24 28.14 24.52
CA TRP A 44 -21.97 27.63 25.86
C TRP A 44 -23.24 27.81 26.69
N ILE A 45 -24.08 26.77 26.78
CA ILE A 45 -25.10 26.51 27.83
C ILE A 45 -25.66 25.11 27.56
N GLY A 46 -25.60 24.21 28.55
CA GLY A 46 -26.38 22.96 28.51
C GLY A 46 -25.69 21.68 29.00
N LYS A 47 -24.98 21.69 30.14
CA LYS A 47 -24.66 20.46 30.87
C LYS A 47 -25.88 20.01 31.68
N ARG A 48 -26.59 18.96 31.23
CA ARG A 48 -27.10 17.82 32.03
C ARG A 48 -28.15 17.02 31.25
N ALA A 49 -28.07 15.70 31.43
CA ALA A 49 -29.01 14.65 31.02
C ALA A 49 -29.03 14.28 29.53
N PHE A 50 -28.11 13.39 29.11
CA PHE A 50 -28.43 12.33 28.15
C PHE A 50 -27.45 11.16 28.31
N LYS A 51 -27.93 10.11 28.99
CA LYS A 51 -27.35 8.76 28.95
C LYS A 51 -28.09 8.02 27.83
N MET A 52 -27.71 8.25 26.59
CA MET A 52 -28.13 7.44 25.44
C MET A 52 -26.89 6.96 24.68
N LYS A 53 -26.99 5.72 24.20
CA LYS A 53 -26.01 5.00 23.39
C LYS A 53 -25.31 5.92 22.39
N ARG A 54 -23.99 6.08 22.52
CA ARG A 54 -23.12 6.68 21.50
C ARG A 54 -22.97 5.67 20.37
N HIS A 55 -23.88 5.70 19.41
CA HIS A 55 -23.65 5.27 18.03
C HIS A 55 -24.09 6.43 17.13
N HIS A 56 -23.33 6.68 16.07
CA HIS A 56 -23.41 7.81 15.13
C HIS A 56 -22.77 9.13 15.59
N ILE A 57 -21.45 9.21 15.43
CA ILE A 57 -20.85 10.48 15.00
C ILE A 57 -20.70 10.39 13.48
N LEU A 58 -21.40 11.30 12.79
CA LEU A 58 -21.33 11.51 11.35
C LEU A 58 -19.89 11.78 10.91
N LYS A 59 -19.26 10.83 10.20
CA LYS A 59 -18.13 11.11 9.30
C LYS A 59 -18.73 11.86 8.09
N ILE A 60 -18.57 13.18 8.07
CA ILE A 60 -18.96 13.99 6.92
C ILE A 60 -17.95 13.76 5.80
N CYS A 61 -18.19 12.76 4.96
CA CYS A 61 -17.63 12.70 3.61
C CYS A 61 -18.62 13.41 2.69
N SER A 62 -18.48 14.73 2.52
CA SER A 62 -19.33 15.47 1.57
C SER A 62 -19.02 15.05 0.13
N PRO A 63 -20.02 14.78 -0.72
CA PRO A 63 -19.81 14.67 -2.16
C PRO A 63 -19.65 16.08 -2.74
N ALA A 64 -18.49 16.34 -3.33
CA ALA A 64 -18.29 17.50 -4.18
C ALA A 64 -19.00 17.29 -5.53
N VAL A 65 -19.81 18.28 -5.88
CA VAL A 65 -20.17 18.78 -7.23
C VAL A 65 -19.81 17.90 -8.42
N ASN A 66 -20.83 17.43 -9.15
CA ASN A 66 -20.70 16.84 -10.49
C ASN A 66 -20.10 17.84 -11.49
N ALA A 67 -18.78 17.88 -11.59
CA ALA A 67 -18.09 18.27 -12.80
C ALA A 67 -17.75 16.99 -13.58
N ILE A 68 -17.98 17.01 -14.89
CA ILE A 68 -17.61 15.90 -15.79
C ILE A 68 -16.09 15.91 -15.89
N PHE A 69 -15.43 15.26 -14.94
CA PHE A 69 -14.00 14.96 -15.03
C PHE A 69 -13.84 13.66 -15.81
N SER A 70 -13.06 13.72 -16.90
CA SER A 70 -12.61 12.51 -17.58
C SER A 70 -11.74 11.71 -16.62
N VAL A 71 -12.07 10.44 -16.40
CA VAL A 71 -11.21 9.53 -15.62
C VAL A 71 -9.84 9.48 -16.29
N PRO A 72 -8.74 9.73 -15.55
CA PRO A 72 -7.39 9.62 -16.09
C PRO A 72 -7.13 8.24 -16.71
N SER A 73 -6.40 8.15 -17.83
CA SER A 73 -6.16 6.89 -18.54
C SER A 73 -5.40 5.84 -17.74
N ASN A 74 -4.81 6.23 -16.61
CA ASN A 74 -4.07 5.38 -15.69
C ASN A 74 -4.94 4.84 -14.54
N VAL A 75 -6.23 5.17 -14.54
CA VAL A 75 -7.24 4.71 -13.58
C VAL A 75 -8.41 4.10 -14.37
N ASN A 76 -8.86 2.93 -13.95
CA ASN A 76 -10.06 2.30 -14.46
C ASN A 76 -11.22 2.62 -13.51
N GLU A 77 -12.35 2.98 -14.09
CA GLU A 77 -13.63 2.95 -13.40
C GLU A 77 -14.23 1.55 -13.57
N ILE A 78 -14.36 0.82 -12.47
CA ILE A 78 -14.84 -0.56 -12.46
C ILE A 78 -16.26 -0.56 -11.90
N PRO A 79 -17.27 -0.90 -12.73
CA PRO A 79 -18.62 -1.13 -12.26
C PRO A 79 -18.64 -2.31 -11.31
N CYS A 80 -19.30 -2.14 -10.18
CA CYS A 80 -19.39 -3.16 -9.15
C CYS A 80 -20.85 -3.36 -8.72
N LYS A 81 -21.19 -4.56 -8.27
CA LYS A 81 -22.53 -4.89 -7.78
C LYS A 81 -22.44 -5.53 -6.41
N SER A 82 -23.38 -5.20 -5.53
CA SER A 82 -23.52 -5.89 -4.25
C SER A 82 -23.79 -7.38 -4.48
N ASN A 83 -23.18 -8.24 -3.66
CA ASN A 83 -23.48 -9.66 -3.59
C ASN A 83 -23.79 -10.00 -2.12
N ASN A 84 -24.84 -10.79 -1.88
CA ASN A 84 -25.25 -11.21 -0.53
C ASN A 84 -24.30 -12.26 0.09
N GLU A 85 -23.36 -12.80 -0.70
CA GLU A 85 -22.39 -13.82 -0.28
C GLU A 85 -21.09 -13.21 0.30
N ILE A 86 -20.90 -11.90 0.20
CA ILE A 86 -19.72 -11.17 0.71
C ILE A 86 -20.16 -10.02 1.62
N PRO A 87 -19.26 -9.46 2.45
CA PRO A 87 -19.62 -8.40 3.38
C PRO A 87 -20.14 -7.13 2.68
N ASN A 88 -20.96 -6.35 3.40
CA ASN A 88 -21.65 -5.20 2.82
C ASN A 88 -20.71 -4.08 2.34
N ASP A 89 -19.48 -4.01 2.81
CA ASP A 89 -18.45 -3.08 2.35
C ASP A 89 -17.58 -3.65 1.21
N TRP A 90 -18.03 -4.77 0.63
CA TRP A 90 -17.49 -5.39 -0.57
C TRP A 90 -18.53 -5.45 -1.69
N CYS A 91 -18.05 -5.67 -2.90
CA CYS A 91 -18.87 -5.88 -4.09
C CYS A 91 -18.15 -6.82 -5.07
N VAL A 92 -18.84 -7.26 -6.11
CA VAL A 92 -18.27 -8.09 -7.18
C VAL A 92 -18.26 -7.29 -8.48
N ASP A 93 -17.10 -7.26 -9.16
CA ASP A 93 -16.97 -6.59 -10.46
C ASP A 93 -17.54 -7.43 -11.61
N ALA A 94 -17.56 -6.86 -12.82
CA ALA A 94 -18.08 -7.56 -14.00
C ALA A 94 -17.30 -8.84 -14.38
N GLY A 95 -16.08 -9.00 -13.87
CA GLY A 95 -15.24 -10.19 -14.05
C GLY A 95 -15.34 -11.18 -12.90
N GLY A 96 -16.30 -11.03 -11.99
CA GLY A 96 -16.48 -11.93 -10.85
C GLY A 96 -15.49 -11.72 -9.71
N ASN A 97 -14.68 -10.66 -9.73
CA ASN A 97 -13.67 -10.46 -8.69
C ASN A 97 -14.25 -9.63 -7.54
N PRO A 98 -14.07 -10.05 -6.28
CA PRO A 98 -14.44 -9.26 -5.11
C PRO A 98 -13.61 -7.98 -5.01
N ARG A 99 -14.25 -6.87 -4.62
CA ARG A 99 -13.65 -5.54 -4.53
C ARG A 99 -14.07 -4.83 -3.26
N TYR A 100 -13.09 -4.27 -2.55
CA TYR A 100 -13.36 -3.51 -1.34
C TYR A 100 -13.89 -2.11 -1.68
N LEU A 101 -15.04 -1.74 -1.14
CA LEU A 101 -15.65 -0.41 -1.32
C LEU A 101 -15.15 0.60 -0.30
N GLY A 102 -14.74 0.14 0.88
CA GLY A 102 -14.55 0.98 2.06
C GLY A 102 -15.89 1.48 2.64
N CYS A 103 -15.84 2.48 3.52
CA CYS A 103 -17.02 3.01 4.25
C CYS A 103 -18.10 3.70 3.38
N LYS A 104 -18.16 3.46 2.06
CA LYS A 104 -18.93 4.24 1.08
C LYS A 104 -20.40 3.88 0.94
N LEU A 105 -20.94 2.89 1.66
CA LEU A 105 -22.29 2.38 1.40
C LEU A 105 -23.42 2.91 2.31
N GLN A 106 -23.20 3.97 3.09
CA GLN A 106 -24.26 4.46 3.99
C GLN A 106 -25.48 5.11 3.30
N ASP A 107 -25.44 5.44 2.00
CA ASP A 107 -26.47 6.31 1.39
C ASP A 107 -27.27 5.70 0.21
N GLY A 108 -27.32 4.38 0.03
CA GLY A 108 -28.25 3.75 -0.93
C GLY A 108 -28.06 4.14 -2.40
N LEU A 109 -26.86 4.61 -2.78
CA LEU A 109 -26.49 4.93 -4.15
C LEU A 109 -26.13 3.64 -4.91
N GLU A 110 -27.01 3.23 -5.82
CA GLU A 110 -26.96 1.98 -6.61
C GLU A 110 -25.81 1.88 -7.63
N SER A 111 -24.95 2.91 -7.77
CA SER A 111 -23.75 2.84 -8.61
C SER A 111 -22.50 2.92 -7.74
N THR A 112 -21.91 1.75 -7.47
CA THR A 112 -20.67 1.56 -6.71
C THR A 112 -19.46 1.47 -7.64
N ASN A 113 -19.39 2.36 -8.64
CA ASN A 113 -18.20 2.43 -9.49
C ASN A 113 -16.97 2.74 -8.63
N ILE A 114 -16.01 1.81 -8.61
CA ILE A 114 -14.73 1.99 -7.91
C ILE A 114 -13.69 2.49 -8.89
N LEU A 115 -12.82 3.39 -8.42
CA LEU A 115 -11.66 3.83 -9.18
C LEU A 115 -10.47 2.99 -8.74
N ARG A 116 -9.76 2.40 -9.70
CA ARG A 116 -8.57 1.59 -9.43
C ARG A 116 -7.46 1.95 -10.40
N TYR A 117 -6.25 2.11 -9.90
CA TYR A 117 -5.09 2.21 -10.76
C TYR A 117 -4.96 0.96 -11.63
N ASN A 118 -4.74 1.15 -12.93
CA ASN A 118 -4.31 0.05 -13.79
C ASN A 118 -2.79 -0.12 -13.69
N HIS A 119 -2.23 -1.08 -14.43
CA HIS A 119 -0.79 -1.40 -14.32
C HIS A 119 0.10 -0.19 -14.64
N GLN A 120 -0.25 0.56 -15.69
CA GLN A 120 0.44 1.81 -16.01
C GLN A 120 0.31 2.84 -14.88
N GLY A 121 -0.85 2.93 -14.23
CA GLY A 121 -1.05 3.77 -13.06
C GLY A 121 -0.17 3.42 -11.87
N PHE A 122 0.03 2.13 -11.60
CA PHE A 122 1.00 1.68 -10.60
C PHE A 122 2.42 2.11 -10.98
N GLU A 123 2.85 1.86 -12.23
CA GLU A 123 4.20 2.22 -12.66
C GLU A 123 4.44 3.73 -12.62
N GLN A 124 3.47 4.54 -13.05
CA GLN A 124 3.54 5.99 -12.98
C GLN A 124 3.60 6.50 -11.54
N CYS A 125 2.76 5.94 -10.65
CA CYS A 125 2.74 6.35 -9.26
C CYS A 125 4.07 6.04 -8.57
N LEU A 126 4.62 4.86 -8.81
CA LEU A 126 5.83 4.37 -8.15
C LEU A 126 7.13 4.87 -8.81
N ALA A 127 7.06 5.51 -9.98
CA ALA A 127 8.23 5.95 -10.72
C ALA A 127 9.12 6.91 -9.92
N ASN A 128 10.43 6.63 -9.95
CA ASN A 128 11.49 7.37 -9.27
C ASN A 128 11.30 7.40 -7.74
N LYS A 129 10.73 6.33 -7.17
CA LYS A 129 10.53 6.17 -5.73
C LYS A 129 11.24 4.94 -5.21
N THR A 130 11.72 5.05 -3.98
CA THR A 130 12.07 3.90 -3.14
C THR A 130 10.98 3.72 -2.10
N ILE A 131 10.28 2.58 -2.18
CA ILE A 131 9.21 2.20 -1.25
C ILE A 131 9.77 1.10 -0.35
N VAL A 132 9.81 1.35 0.95
CA VAL A 132 10.34 0.40 1.93
C VAL A 132 9.22 -0.18 2.77
N PHE A 133 9.11 -1.50 2.79
CA PHE A 133 8.20 -2.21 3.67
C PHE A 133 8.99 -2.82 4.82
N ILE A 134 8.54 -2.57 6.05
CA ILE A 134 9.11 -3.17 7.26
C ILE A 134 8.00 -3.97 7.91
N GLY A 135 8.18 -5.28 8.07
CA GLY A 135 7.14 -6.10 8.67
C GLY A 135 7.40 -7.58 8.61
N ASP A 136 6.36 -8.35 8.89
CA ASP A 136 6.42 -9.80 8.99
C ASP A 136 6.03 -10.52 7.69
N SER A 137 5.87 -11.84 7.77
CA SER A 137 5.41 -12.69 6.67
C SER A 137 4.07 -12.23 6.07
N ARG A 138 3.16 -11.62 6.83
CA ARG A 138 1.90 -11.08 6.27
C ARG A 138 2.17 -9.89 5.35
N VAL A 139 3.17 -9.08 5.69
CA VAL A 139 3.65 -7.99 4.83
C VAL A 139 4.39 -8.56 3.62
N ARG A 140 5.15 -9.65 3.77
CA ARG A 140 5.75 -10.36 2.64
C ARG A 140 4.70 -10.80 1.62
N TYR A 141 3.58 -11.41 2.03
CA TYR A 141 2.55 -11.91 1.08
C TYR A 141 2.01 -10.76 0.23
N GLN A 142 1.71 -9.62 0.86
CA GLN A 142 1.27 -8.42 0.16
C GLN A 142 2.29 -7.94 -0.88
N ILE A 143 3.57 -7.89 -0.52
CA ILE A 143 4.64 -7.43 -1.42
C ILE A 143 4.87 -8.41 -2.55
N MET A 144 4.90 -9.72 -2.28
CA MET A 144 5.10 -10.73 -3.32
C MET A 144 3.95 -10.69 -4.34
N ASN A 145 2.72 -10.44 -3.88
CA ASN A 145 1.57 -10.19 -4.75
C ASN A 145 1.74 -8.91 -5.61
N LEU A 146 2.21 -7.80 -5.02
CA LEU A 146 2.50 -6.55 -5.76
C LEU A 146 3.61 -6.74 -6.80
N LEU A 147 4.68 -7.43 -6.44
CA LEU A 147 5.83 -7.68 -7.31
C LEU A 147 5.45 -8.57 -8.49
N GLY A 148 4.60 -9.58 -8.26
CA GLY A 148 3.98 -10.36 -9.32
C GLY A 148 3.16 -9.49 -10.26
N TYR A 149 2.28 -8.64 -9.72
CA TYR A 149 1.48 -7.70 -10.51
C TYR A 149 2.30 -6.75 -11.37
N LEU A 150 3.35 -6.13 -10.80
CA LEU A 150 4.23 -5.23 -11.55
C LEU A 150 4.93 -5.97 -12.70
N GLN A 151 5.27 -7.25 -12.50
CA GLN A 151 5.94 -8.05 -13.51
C GLN A 151 5.02 -8.53 -14.62
N THR A 152 3.82 -9.01 -14.29
CA THR A 152 2.90 -9.70 -15.21
C THR A 152 1.74 -8.84 -15.69
N SER A 153 1.56 -7.66 -15.09
CA SER A 153 0.40 -6.76 -15.30
C SER A 153 -0.95 -7.35 -14.88
N ARG A 154 -0.97 -8.45 -14.13
CA ARG A 154 -2.17 -9.09 -13.60
C ARG A 154 -1.92 -9.56 -12.17
N PHE A 155 -2.89 -9.36 -11.29
CA PHE A 155 -2.82 -9.94 -9.94
C PHE A 155 -3.02 -11.45 -10.04
N MET A 156 -2.18 -12.20 -9.33
CA MET A 156 -2.32 -13.65 -9.20
C MET A 156 -3.67 -13.99 -8.56
N LYS A 157 -4.26 -15.08 -9.02
CA LYS A 157 -5.50 -15.67 -8.51
C LYS A 157 -5.13 -16.99 -7.84
N CYS A 158 -5.18 -16.98 -6.51
CA CYS A 158 -4.92 -18.17 -5.72
C CYS A 158 -6.22 -18.90 -5.38
N GLN A 159 -6.17 -19.86 -4.45
CA GLN A 159 -7.32 -20.72 -4.11
C GLN A 159 -8.57 -19.96 -3.67
N ASP A 160 -8.42 -18.71 -3.25
CA ASP A 160 -9.49 -17.83 -2.78
C ASP A 160 -10.47 -17.38 -3.88
N TYR A 161 -10.17 -17.65 -5.16
CA TYR A 161 -11.07 -17.38 -6.28
C TYR A 161 -11.96 -18.55 -6.68
N GLU A 162 -11.76 -19.75 -6.11
CA GLU A 162 -12.51 -20.97 -6.49
C GLU A 162 -14.03 -20.84 -6.31
N SER A 163 -14.48 -20.03 -5.34
CA SER A 163 -15.90 -19.80 -5.03
C SER A 163 -16.59 -18.80 -5.96
N PHE A 164 -15.85 -18.01 -6.77
CA PHE A 164 -16.41 -16.93 -7.60
C PHE A 164 -16.31 -17.18 -9.12
N ASP A 165 -15.61 -18.24 -9.55
CA ASP A 165 -15.52 -18.61 -10.97
C ASP A 165 -16.75 -19.41 -11.41
N SER A 166 -17.85 -18.69 -11.65
CA SER A 166 -19.21 -19.26 -11.78
C SER A 166 -19.53 -19.92 -13.12
N THR A 167 -18.55 -20.32 -13.93
CA THR A 167 -18.83 -21.01 -15.22
C THR A 167 -18.11 -22.35 -15.42
N ASP A 168 -17.10 -22.68 -14.61
CA ASP A 168 -16.48 -24.00 -14.66
C ASP A 168 -15.78 -24.36 -13.33
N SER A 169 -16.60 -24.66 -12.31
CA SER A 169 -16.16 -25.01 -10.94
C SER A 169 -15.36 -26.32 -10.82
N THR A 170 -14.87 -26.86 -11.94
CA THR A 170 -14.00 -28.03 -11.99
C THR A 170 -12.57 -27.73 -12.48
N SER A 171 -12.22 -26.47 -12.76
CA SER A 171 -10.95 -26.15 -13.45
C SER A 171 -10.14 -24.94 -12.97
N ALA A 172 -10.59 -24.14 -12.00
CA ALA A 172 -9.83 -22.98 -11.52
C ALA A 172 -8.65 -23.41 -10.63
N SER A 173 -7.60 -23.96 -11.24
CA SER A 173 -6.31 -24.19 -10.57
C SER A 173 -5.71 -22.85 -10.16
N PRO A 174 -5.17 -22.71 -8.93
CA PRO A 174 -4.39 -21.53 -8.55
C PRO A 174 -3.34 -21.20 -9.60
N ASP A 175 -3.12 -19.92 -9.84
CA ASP A 175 -2.05 -19.50 -10.72
C ASP A 175 -0.71 -20.06 -10.23
N SER A 176 0.15 -20.47 -11.16
CA SER A 176 1.46 -21.04 -10.80
C SER A 176 2.36 -20.07 -10.02
N ASP A 177 2.11 -18.76 -10.12
CA ASP A 177 2.83 -17.71 -9.40
C ASP A 177 2.32 -17.48 -7.98
N CYS A 178 1.22 -18.11 -7.56
CA CYS A 178 0.80 -18.16 -6.16
C CYS A 178 1.88 -18.78 -5.25
N TYR A 179 2.81 -19.56 -5.79
CA TYR A 179 3.96 -20.01 -5.01
C TYR A 179 4.84 -18.85 -4.52
N LEU A 180 4.79 -17.66 -5.12
CA LEU A 180 5.51 -16.48 -4.62
C LEU A 180 5.05 -16.07 -3.22
N ILE A 181 3.74 -16.16 -2.95
CA ILE A 181 3.19 -15.82 -1.63
C ILE A 181 3.38 -16.98 -0.65
N GLU A 182 3.21 -18.23 -1.10
CA GLU A 182 3.24 -19.41 -0.23
C GLU A 182 4.04 -20.56 -0.85
N ARG A 183 5.03 -21.06 -0.11
CA ARG A 183 5.90 -22.15 -0.57
C ARG A 183 5.10 -23.40 -0.91
N GLU A 184 4.06 -23.70 -0.12
CA GLU A 184 3.28 -24.93 -0.27
C GLU A 184 2.46 -25.01 -1.57
N PHE A 185 2.31 -23.91 -2.32
CA PHE A 185 1.80 -23.95 -3.70
C PHE A 185 2.83 -24.47 -4.72
N GLN A 186 4.03 -24.80 -4.28
CA GLN A 186 5.03 -25.48 -5.10
C GLN A 186 4.42 -26.81 -5.58
N LEU A 187 4.08 -26.84 -6.87
CA LEU A 187 3.60 -28.03 -7.55
C LEU A 187 4.55 -29.17 -7.21
N LYS A 188 3.99 -30.25 -6.65
CA LYS A 188 4.65 -31.43 -6.05
C LYS A 188 5.74 -32.12 -6.88
N ASP A 189 6.04 -31.66 -8.10
CA ASP A 189 6.72 -32.46 -9.11
C ASP A 189 8.20 -32.17 -9.37
N THR A 190 8.84 -31.05 -8.96
CA THR A 190 10.24 -30.83 -9.43
C THR A 190 11.18 -29.96 -8.60
N LYS A 191 10.75 -29.31 -7.52
CA LYS A 191 11.57 -28.31 -6.83
C LYS A 191 11.59 -28.63 -5.35
N GLY A 192 12.77 -28.72 -4.73
CA GLY A 192 12.92 -29.15 -3.34
C GLY A 192 11.99 -28.42 -2.37
N ASP A 193 11.45 -29.15 -1.41
CA ASP A 193 10.53 -28.67 -0.37
C ASP A 193 11.31 -28.01 0.80
N ASP A 194 12.27 -27.13 0.46
CA ASP A 194 13.06 -26.42 1.46
C ASP A 194 13.05 -24.90 1.23
N TRP A 195 13.35 -24.15 2.29
CA TRP A 195 13.41 -22.69 2.23
C TRP A 195 14.46 -22.17 1.25
N THR A 196 15.56 -22.89 1.10
CA THR A 196 16.61 -22.55 0.15
C THR A 196 16.09 -22.53 -1.28
N SER A 197 15.37 -23.59 -1.67
CA SER A 197 14.74 -23.73 -2.99
C SER A 197 13.68 -22.66 -3.19
N TYR A 198 12.83 -22.42 -2.18
CA TYR A 198 11.85 -21.33 -2.20
C TYR A 198 12.51 -19.96 -2.45
N TYR A 199 13.56 -19.61 -1.71
CA TYR A 199 14.24 -18.32 -1.86
C TYR A 199 14.90 -18.16 -3.24
N LYS A 200 15.57 -19.20 -3.73
CA LYS A 200 16.19 -19.20 -5.07
C LYS A 200 15.15 -19.00 -6.16
N GLU A 201 14.12 -19.82 -6.14
CA GLU A 201 13.11 -19.80 -7.18
C GLU A 201 12.33 -18.48 -7.12
N SER A 202 11.88 -18.05 -5.93
CA SER A 202 11.07 -16.82 -5.82
C SER A 202 11.85 -15.58 -6.22
N ASN A 203 13.15 -15.53 -5.88
CA ASN A 203 14.03 -14.46 -6.34
C ASN A 203 14.21 -14.49 -7.87
N LYS A 204 14.36 -15.68 -8.46
CA LYS A 204 14.46 -15.85 -9.92
C LYS A 204 13.19 -15.45 -10.64
N MET A 205 12.02 -15.86 -10.12
CA MET A 205 10.74 -15.56 -10.74
C MET A 205 10.51 -14.05 -10.76
N ILE A 206 10.66 -13.37 -9.62
CA ILE A 206 10.50 -11.91 -9.49
C ILE A 206 11.57 -11.16 -10.27
N GLY A 207 12.80 -11.68 -10.34
CA GLY A 207 13.93 -11.07 -11.03
C GLY A 207 14.06 -11.41 -12.51
N SER A 208 13.03 -12.01 -13.12
CA SER A 208 13.07 -12.36 -14.55
C SER A 208 12.51 -11.24 -15.42
N ASP A 209 13.20 -10.98 -16.54
CA ASP A 209 12.75 -10.04 -17.56
C ASP A 209 11.35 -10.44 -18.05
N SER A 210 10.41 -9.50 -18.04
CA SER A 210 9.09 -9.69 -18.63
C SER A 210 8.93 -8.82 -19.87
N ALA A 211 7.90 -9.11 -20.67
CA ALA A 211 7.58 -8.30 -21.86
C ALA A 211 7.34 -6.81 -21.52
N ASN A 212 7.00 -6.51 -20.26
CA ASN A 212 6.56 -5.19 -19.81
C ASN A 212 7.65 -4.42 -19.03
N GLY A 213 8.86 -4.96 -18.90
CA GLY A 213 9.96 -4.26 -18.24
C GLY A 213 11.04 -5.19 -17.70
N LYS A 214 12.18 -4.59 -17.33
CA LYS A 214 13.26 -5.31 -16.67
C LYS A 214 13.13 -5.16 -15.16
N GLN A 215 13.03 -6.28 -14.48
CA GLN A 215 12.93 -6.36 -13.03
C GLN A 215 14.05 -7.24 -12.50
N HIS A 216 14.80 -6.72 -11.54
CA HIS A 216 15.89 -7.42 -10.89
C HIS A 216 15.60 -7.54 -9.40
N SER A 217 15.92 -8.68 -8.82
CA SER A 217 15.67 -8.98 -7.42
C SER A 217 16.93 -9.49 -6.73
N LEU A 218 17.22 -8.91 -5.56
CA LEU A 218 18.17 -9.42 -4.59
C LEU A 218 17.43 -9.93 -3.35
N CYS A 219 17.94 -10.99 -2.74
CA CYS A 219 17.39 -11.60 -1.53
C CYS A 219 18.54 -11.78 -0.53
N ASP A 220 18.54 -11.03 0.57
CA ASP A 220 19.29 -11.40 1.78
C ASP A 220 18.40 -12.32 2.60
N CYS A 221 18.35 -13.58 2.16
CA CYS A 221 17.36 -14.55 2.59
C CYS A 221 18.05 -15.84 3.03
N TYR A 222 17.75 -16.30 4.23
CA TYR A 222 18.23 -17.55 4.79
C TYR A 222 17.32 -17.94 5.96
N ARG A 223 17.01 -19.23 6.08
CA ARG A 223 16.23 -19.76 7.19
C ARG A 223 16.84 -21.06 7.67
N GLU A 224 17.14 -21.11 8.96
CA GLU A 224 17.61 -22.33 9.61
C GLU A 224 16.44 -23.26 9.90
N GLU A 225 16.72 -24.56 9.93
CA GLU A 225 15.78 -25.59 10.37
C GLU A 225 16.37 -26.30 11.61
N PRO A 226 15.69 -26.24 12.78
CA PRO A 226 14.40 -25.60 13.03
C PRO A 226 14.45 -24.06 12.95
N PHE A 227 13.31 -23.45 12.66
CA PHE A 227 13.17 -21.99 12.56
C PHE A 227 13.62 -21.27 13.84
N SER A 228 14.38 -20.18 13.64
CA SER A 228 14.68 -19.20 14.68
C SER A 228 14.72 -17.79 14.09
N GLU A 229 14.04 -16.85 14.75
CA GLU A 229 14.09 -15.42 14.46
C GLU A 229 15.51 -14.84 14.60
N LEU A 230 16.36 -15.46 15.42
CA LEU A 230 17.75 -15.02 15.65
C LEU A 230 18.70 -15.49 14.55
N THR A 231 18.27 -16.36 13.64
CA THR A 231 19.14 -16.85 12.55
C THR A 231 18.50 -16.74 11.18
N THR A 232 17.25 -16.28 11.10
CA THR A 232 16.50 -16.10 9.86
C THR A 232 16.64 -14.68 9.30
N TYR A 233 16.74 -14.58 7.98
CA TYR A 233 16.80 -13.35 7.20
C TYR A 233 15.84 -13.49 6.03
N GLU A 234 15.11 -12.42 5.70
CA GLU A 234 14.20 -12.41 4.57
C GLU A 234 14.05 -11.00 3.99
N ASN A 235 15.17 -10.32 3.74
CA ASN A 235 15.14 -9.01 3.12
C ASN A 235 15.16 -9.13 1.59
N ARG A 236 14.40 -8.28 0.90
CA ARG A 236 14.37 -8.26 -0.57
C ARG A 236 14.54 -6.85 -1.11
N PHE A 237 15.36 -6.70 -2.14
CA PHE A 237 15.51 -5.45 -2.87
C PHE A 237 15.15 -5.70 -4.32
N ILE A 238 14.18 -4.95 -4.82
CA ILE A 238 13.72 -5.04 -6.21
C ILE A 238 14.01 -3.71 -6.89
N LYS A 239 14.65 -3.79 -8.05
CA LYS A 239 14.81 -2.69 -9.00
C LYS A 239 14.05 -2.99 -10.27
N ARG A 240 13.14 -2.11 -10.66
CA ARG A 240 12.39 -2.23 -11.90
C ARG A 240 12.55 -0.97 -12.75
N GLN A 241 12.97 -1.15 -14.00
CA GLN A 241 12.99 -0.06 -14.97
C GLN A 241 11.67 -0.04 -15.75
N THR A 242 10.98 1.10 -15.72
CA THR A 242 9.75 1.35 -16.48
C THR A 242 9.93 2.52 -17.45
N PRO A 243 8.99 2.76 -18.38
CA PRO A 243 8.96 3.98 -19.19
C PRO A 243 8.80 5.28 -18.38
N HIS A 244 8.34 5.20 -17.13
CA HIS A 244 8.04 6.34 -16.27
C HIS A 244 9.19 6.69 -15.30
N GLY A 245 10.06 5.72 -15.00
CA GLY A 245 11.19 5.88 -14.09
C GLY A 245 11.64 4.55 -13.48
N GLU A 246 12.72 4.61 -12.69
CA GLU A 246 13.15 3.47 -11.86
C GLU A 246 12.21 3.34 -10.66
N ILE A 247 11.72 2.13 -10.39
CA ILE A 247 10.97 1.78 -9.19
C ILE A 247 11.86 0.92 -8.31
N ASN A 248 12.03 1.32 -7.05
CA ASN A 248 12.74 0.54 -6.05
C ASN A 248 11.74 0.09 -4.97
N ILE A 249 11.62 -1.23 -4.75
CA ILE A 249 10.81 -1.80 -3.67
C ILE A 249 11.75 -2.58 -2.76
N VAL A 250 11.77 -2.23 -1.48
CA VAL A 250 12.60 -2.89 -0.47
C VAL A 250 11.70 -3.50 0.59
N TYR A 251 11.91 -4.77 0.90
CA TYR A 251 11.30 -5.44 2.04
C TYR A 251 12.37 -5.71 3.09
N LEU A 252 12.12 -5.29 4.33
CA LEU A 252 12.92 -5.57 5.50
C LEU A 252 12.09 -6.40 6.47
N GLN A 253 12.53 -7.62 6.70
CA GLN A 253 11.85 -8.54 7.60
C GLN A 253 12.02 -8.08 9.05
N ASN A 254 10.90 -7.98 9.77
CA ASN A 254 10.83 -7.61 11.17
C ASN A 254 10.29 -8.79 12.00
N PHE A 255 11.20 -9.60 12.56
CA PHE A 255 10.84 -10.65 13.50
C PHE A 255 10.84 -10.09 14.92
N VAL A 256 9.66 -9.86 15.51
CA VAL A 256 9.55 -9.45 16.92
C VAL A 256 10.46 -8.24 17.25
N ASN A 257 10.37 -7.18 16.43
CA ASN A 257 11.18 -5.96 16.57
C ASN A 257 12.70 -6.18 16.41
N LEU A 258 13.10 -7.19 15.62
CA LEU A 258 14.47 -7.46 15.20
C LEU A 258 14.56 -7.42 13.67
N ILE A 259 15.36 -6.50 13.15
CA ILE A 259 15.72 -6.36 11.74
C ILE A 259 17.23 -6.50 11.62
N ARG A 260 17.68 -7.33 10.68
CA ARG A 260 19.10 -7.58 10.41
C ARG A 260 19.36 -7.54 8.92
N MET A 261 20.53 -7.03 8.53
CA MET A 261 20.92 -6.90 7.12
C MET A 261 22.39 -7.27 6.95
N ASN A 262 22.68 -8.09 5.95
CA ASN A 262 24.06 -8.46 5.63
C ASN A 262 24.86 -7.27 5.07
N GLN A 263 26.18 -7.27 5.25
CA GLN A 263 27.07 -6.24 4.71
C GLN A 263 27.11 -6.17 3.18
N ASP A 264 26.78 -7.26 2.50
CA ASP A 264 26.74 -7.33 1.05
C ASP A 264 25.37 -6.90 0.48
N TYR A 265 24.41 -6.52 1.31
CA TYR A 265 23.07 -6.12 0.89
C TYR A 265 22.92 -4.59 0.92
N PRO A 266 22.16 -3.97 -0.01
CA PRO A 266 21.94 -2.53 0.04
C PRO A 266 21.27 -2.08 1.35
N PRO A 267 21.65 -0.95 1.95
CA PRO A 267 22.50 0.10 1.36
C PRO A 267 24.00 -0.07 1.61
N PHE A 268 24.43 -1.15 2.27
CA PHE A 268 25.84 -1.36 2.65
C PHE A 268 26.72 -1.81 1.48
N SER A 269 26.10 -2.35 0.44
CA SER A 269 26.74 -2.71 -0.81
C SER A 269 25.91 -2.24 -2.01
N SER A 270 26.57 -2.10 -3.16
CA SER A 270 25.88 -1.80 -4.42
C SER A 270 24.94 -2.94 -4.77
N PHE A 271 23.74 -2.61 -5.27
CA PHE A 271 22.77 -3.59 -5.81
C PHE A 271 23.35 -4.47 -6.94
N TRP A 272 24.40 -4.01 -7.62
CA TRP A 272 25.02 -4.74 -8.73
C TRP A 272 26.32 -5.42 -8.33
N SER A 273 26.58 -5.57 -7.03
CA SER A 273 27.78 -6.25 -6.56
C SER A 273 27.75 -7.72 -6.98
N GLN A 274 28.92 -8.30 -7.28
CA GLN A 274 29.02 -9.74 -7.53
C GLN A 274 29.20 -10.54 -6.24
N ASN A 275 29.42 -9.86 -5.12
CA ASN A 275 29.68 -10.47 -3.82
C ASN A 275 28.40 -10.68 -3.00
N HIS A 276 27.22 -10.59 -3.61
CA HIS A 276 25.97 -10.88 -2.94
C HIS A 276 25.87 -12.36 -2.60
N CYS A 277 25.40 -12.61 -1.39
CA CYS A 277 24.95 -13.91 -0.94
C CYS A 277 23.89 -14.51 -1.88
N ASN A 278 24.06 -15.78 -2.22
CA ASN A 278 23.04 -16.53 -2.93
C ASN A 278 21.82 -16.72 -2.01
N PRO A 279 20.59 -16.53 -2.52
CA PRO A 279 19.38 -16.75 -1.73
C PRO A 279 19.37 -18.17 -1.12
N GLY A 280 19.18 -18.24 0.20
CA GLY A 280 19.13 -19.48 0.97
C GLY A 280 20.47 -20.09 1.37
N GLU A 281 21.62 -19.54 0.93
CA GLU A 281 22.94 -20.16 1.18
C GLU A 281 23.79 -19.48 2.25
N CYS A 282 23.44 -18.24 2.62
CA CYS A 282 24.20 -17.45 3.59
C CYS A 282 23.61 -17.47 5.00
N SER A 283 24.05 -18.47 5.75
CA SER A 283 23.76 -18.62 7.17
C SER A 283 24.50 -17.62 8.05
N ILE A 284 24.16 -17.59 9.35
CA ILE A 284 24.89 -16.81 10.36
C ILE A 284 26.39 -17.18 10.47
N LYS A 285 26.81 -18.36 10.00
CA LYS A 285 28.20 -18.85 10.10
C LYS A 285 29.13 -18.27 9.05
N ASN A 286 28.58 -17.81 7.92
CA ASN A 286 29.33 -17.35 6.75
C ASN A 286 28.87 -15.97 6.27
N ARG A 287 28.20 -15.20 7.13
CA ARG A 287 27.72 -13.84 6.89
C ARG A 287 28.24 -12.87 7.94
N VAL A 288 28.22 -11.58 7.63
CA VAL A 288 28.57 -10.51 8.57
C VAL A 288 27.48 -9.45 8.46
N ASP A 289 26.69 -9.32 9.52
CA ASP A 289 25.64 -8.30 9.54
C ASP A 289 26.28 -6.91 9.62
N ALA A 290 25.96 -6.06 8.66
CA ALA A 290 26.28 -4.63 8.73
C ALA A 290 25.29 -3.87 9.60
N PHE A 291 24.09 -4.43 9.79
CA PHE A 291 23.07 -3.86 10.66
C PHE A 291 22.33 -4.93 11.44
N THR A 292 22.10 -4.64 12.71
CA THR A 292 21.17 -5.35 13.60
C THR A 292 20.52 -4.31 14.49
N GLY A 293 19.20 -4.21 14.46
CA GLY A 293 18.48 -3.20 15.21
C GLY A 293 16.99 -3.49 15.30
N ASN A 294 16.31 -2.62 16.03
CA ASN A 294 14.86 -2.63 16.14
C ASN A 294 14.21 -1.64 15.17
N LEU A 295 12.88 -1.60 15.14
CA LEU A 295 12.14 -0.72 14.24
C LEU A 295 12.61 0.74 14.32
N ASN A 296 12.76 1.29 15.53
CA ASN A 296 13.25 2.66 15.71
C ASN A 296 14.64 2.85 15.05
N SER A 297 15.58 1.95 15.33
CA SER A 297 16.93 2.02 14.75
C SER A 297 16.89 1.90 13.22
N THR A 298 16.03 1.06 12.67
CA THR A 298 15.85 0.91 11.21
C THR A 298 15.29 2.19 10.58
N LEU A 299 14.29 2.82 11.20
CA LEU A 299 13.78 4.11 10.73
C LEU A 299 14.91 5.14 10.63
N TRP A 300 15.64 5.36 11.72
CA TRP A 300 16.65 6.42 11.80
C TRP A 300 17.96 6.14 11.05
N GLN A 301 18.37 4.88 10.92
CA GLN A 301 19.68 4.53 10.36
C GLN A 301 19.60 3.93 8.95
N ILE A 302 18.51 3.27 8.57
CA ILE A 302 18.43 2.53 7.31
C ILE A 302 17.60 3.26 6.26
N LEU A 303 16.43 3.81 6.62
CA LEU A 303 15.58 4.47 5.62
C LEU A 303 16.29 5.62 4.89
N PRO A 304 17.05 6.51 5.57
CA PRO A 304 17.81 7.55 4.88
C PRO A 304 18.88 6.98 3.95
N LEU A 305 19.56 5.91 4.35
CA LEU A 305 20.62 5.29 3.53
C LEU A 305 20.05 4.59 2.28
N LEU A 306 18.82 4.12 2.33
CA LEU A 306 18.10 3.57 1.17
C LEU A 306 17.56 4.66 0.23
N ASN A 307 17.68 5.94 0.59
CA ASN A 307 16.95 7.04 -0.06
C ASN A 307 15.44 6.72 -0.16
N ALA A 308 14.87 6.21 0.95
CA ALA A 308 13.45 5.90 1.01
C ALA A 308 12.63 7.16 0.75
N THR A 309 11.60 7.05 -0.07
CA THR A 309 10.60 8.12 -0.27
C THR A 309 9.33 7.82 0.51
N HIS A 310 8.99 6.54 0.61
CA HIS A 310 7.85 6.06 1.37
C HIS A 310 8.28 4.84 2.19
N ALA A 311 7.67 4.67 3.35
CA ALA A 311 7.74 3.40 4.06
C ALA A 311 6.40 2.96 4.64
N PHE A 312 6.20 1.64 4.68
CA PHE A 312 5.02 0.98 5.23
C PHE A 312 5.47 0.04 6.34
N VAL A 313 5.05 0.33 7.58
CA VAL A 313 5.67 -0.20 8.79
C VAL A 313 4.67 -1.01 9.61
N SER A 314 4.99 -2.28 9.87
CA SER A 314 4.32 -3.12 10.87
C SER A 314 5.27 -3.43 12.03
N ALA A 315 4.71 -3.49 13.24
CA ALA A 315 5.43 -3.87 14.46
C ALA A 315 5.88 -5.34 14.50
N GLY A 316 5.42 -6.19 13.56
CA GLY A 316 5.82 -7.59 13.45
C GLY A 316 5.05 -8.54 14.38
N TRP A 317 5.58 -9.76 14.58
CA TRP A 317 4.94 -10.94 15.20
C TRP A 317 4.47 -10.84 16.67
N ASN A 318 4.41 -9.66 17.30
CA ASN A 318 4.02 -9.63 18.72
C ASN A 318 2.53 -9.92 18.90
N GLU A 319 2.20 -11.16 19.30
CA GLU A 319 0.83 -11.66 19.50
C GLU A 319 0.13 -11.01 20.70
N THR A 320 0.90 -10.48 21.65
CA THR A 320 0.38 -9.76 22.80
C THR A 320 0.47 -8.26 22.53
N GLU A 321 -0.65 -7.68 22.10
CA GLU A 321 -0.93 -6.24 22.10
C GLU A 321 0.05 -5.37 21.29
N THR A 322 -0.51 -4.79 20.23
CA THR A 322 0.03 -3.71 19.40
C THR A 322 0.93 -2.76 20.18
N VAL A 323 2.26 -2.93 20.03
CA VAL A 323 3.19 -1.86 20.38
C VAL A 323 2.89 -0.72 19.43
N ASP A 324 2.17 0.28 19.94
CA ASP A 324 1.82 1.46 19.17
C ASP A 324 3.10 2.17 18.73
N SER A 325 3.44 2.01 17.45
CA SER A 325 4.64 2.59 16.86
C SER A 325 4.36 3.98 16.27
N SER A 326 3.15 4.52 16.45
CA SER A 326 2.72 5.75 15.81
C SER A 326 3.56 6.96 16.20
N CYS A 327 3.94 7.08 17.47
CA CYS A 327 4.72 8.22 17.94
C CYS A 327 6.18 8.18 17.46
N ILE A 328 6.78 6.99 17.37
CA ILE A 328 8.12 6.83 16.80
C ILE A 328 8.10 7.19 15.31
N ILE A 329 7.10 6.69 14.57
CA ILE A 329 6.90 7.01 13.15
C ILE A 329 6.72 8.52 12.96
N LYS A 330 5.86 9.15 13.77
CA LYS A 330 5.61 10.59 13.70
C LYS A 330 6.88 11.40 13.96
N ALA A 331 7.62 11.09 15.02
CA ALA A 331 8.86 11.78 15.36
C ALA A 331 9.91 11.68 14.24
N PHE A 332 10.03 10.49 13.61
CA PHE A 332 10.92 10.30 12.47
C PHE A 332 10.49 11.15 11.26
N GLN A 333 9.21 11.12 10.90
CA GLN A 333 8.67 11.86 9.76
C GLN A 333 8.75 13.39 9.94
N GLU A 334 8.58 13.88 11.16
CA GLU A 334 8.79 15.30 11.50
C GLU A 334 10.25 15.74 11.29
N SER A 335 11.21 14.80 11.41
CA SER A 335 12.64 15.05 11.18
C SER A 335 13.10 14.78 9.75
N HIS A 336 12.29 14.08 8.96
CA HIS A 336 12.56 13.69 7.56
C HIS A 336 11.32 14.01 6.70
N SER A 337 11.02 15.29 6.54
CA SER A 337 9.80 15.77 5.88
C SER A 337 9.66 15.38 4.39
N ASP A 338 10.76 14.93 3.78
CA ASP A 338 10.83 14.40 2.41
C ASP A 338 10.37 12.94 2.31
N MET A 339 10.22 12.24 3.43
CA MET A 339 9.76 10.85 3.49
C MET A 339 8.33 10.76 4.04
N GLN A 340 7.53 9.86 3.48
CA GLN A 340 6.17 9.57 3.98
C GLN A 340 6.13 8.17 4.60
N ILE A 341 5.78 8.09 5.87
CA ILE A 341 5.77 6.83 6.61
C ILE A 341 4.35 6.51 7.05
N HIS A 342 3.91 5.31 6.71
CA HIS A 342 2.58 4.81 7.00
C HIS A 342 2.69 3.62 7.95
N LEU A 343 1.86 3.58 8.97
CA LEU A 343 1.63 2.35 9.74
C LEU A 343 0.80 1.39 8.90
N ILE A 344 1.06 0.09 8.98
CA ILE A 344 0.20 -0.94 8.38
C ILE A 344 -0.27 -1.87 9.49
N SER A 345 -1.59 -2.01 9.66
CA SER A 345 -2.15 -2.95 10.63
C SER A 345 -1.90 -4.38 10.17
N HIS A 346 -2.06 -5.38 11.05
CA HIS A 346 -2.21 -6.76 10.56
C HIS A 346 -3.58 -6.94 9.91
N PRO A 347 -3.74 -7.90 8.97
CA PRO A 347 -5.07 -8.40 8.67
C PRO A 347 -5.71 -9.00 9.93
N SER A 348 -7.04 -9.14 9.92
CA SER A 348 -7.76 -9.94 10.90
C SER A 348 -7.21 -11.37 10.91
N LYS A 349 -7.43 -12.07 12.03
CA LYS A 349 -7.13 -13.51 12.09
C LYS A 349 -8.34 -14.29 11.63
N LYS A 350 -8.10 -15.45 11.03
CA LYS A 350 -9.17 -16.40 10.72
C LYS A 350 -9.91 -16.78 12.00
N ASN A 351 -11.24 -16.72 11.99
CA ASN A 351 -12.09 -17.17 13.09
C ASN A 351 -11.90 -16.47 14.45
N ASP A 352 -11.27 -15.30 14.48
CA ASP A 352 -11.02 -14.57 15.72
C ASP A 352 -11.78 -13.23 15.77
N ASN A 353 -12.96 -13.27 16.38
CA ASN A 353 -13.75 -12.06 16.65
C ASN A 353 -13.35 -11.39 18.00
N SER A 354 -12.31 -11.89 18.68
CA SER A 354 -11.98 -11.50 20.05
C SER A 354 -10.93 -10.39 20.15
N ILE A 355 -10.17 -10.15 19.08
CA ILE A 355 -9.17 -9.08 19.05
C ILE A 355 -9.88 -7.75 18.82
N ALA A 356 -9.66 -6.78 19.72
CA ALA A 356 -10.09 -5.41 19.48
C ALA A 356 -9.54 -4.94 18.13
N GLY A 357 -10.44 -4.58 17.20
CA GLY A 357 -10.12 -4.07 15.88
C GLY A 357 -9.01 -3.02 15.90
N PHE A 358 -8.15 -3.01 14.89
CA PHE A 358 -7.28 -1.87 14.63
C PHE A 358 -8.15 -0.63 14.54
N ASP A 359 -7.83 0.38 15.33
CA ASP A 359 -8.56 1.62 15.36
C ASP A 359 -7.54 2.76 15.25
N GLY A 360 -7.45 3.34 14.05
CA GLY A 360 -6.57 4.46 13.77
C GLY A 360 -6.83 5.67 14.68
N ASP A 361 -8.06 5.83 15.20
CA ASP A 361 -8.42 6.93 16.10
C ASP A 361 -7.91 6.68 17.54
N ARG A 362 -7.45 5.45 17.83
CA ARG A 362 -6.86 5.06 19.12
C ARG A 362 -5.33 5.07 19.13
N LEU A 363 -4.70 5.42 18.01
CA LEU A 363 -3.26 5.63 17.96
C LEU A 363 -2.87 6.81 18.88
N GLU A 364 -1.80 6.64 19.63
CA GLU A 364 -1.24 7.65 20.54
C GLU A 364 -0.86 8.92 19.77
N CYS A 365 -0.28 8.73 18.57
CA CYS A 365 0.04 9.81 17.66
C CYS A 365 -0.72 9.68 16.35
N SER A 366 -1.34 10.79 15.92
CA SER A 366 -2.01 10.85 14.61
C SER A 366 -0.99 10.69 13.48
N ILE A 367 -1.10 9.59 12.75
CA ILE A 367 -0.32 9.24 11.56
C ILE A 367 -1.23 8.61 10.50
N ASN A 368 -0.78 8.59 9.26
CA ASN A 368 -1.47 7.84 8.22
C ASN A 368 -1.26 6.34 8.42
N ALA A 369 -2.30 5.55 8.16
CA ALA A 369 -2.24 4.10 8.26
C ALA A 369 -2.95 3.41 7.08
N LEU A 370 -2.41 2.26 6.68
CA LEU A 370 -3.11 1.27 5.86
C LEU A 370 -3.78 0.27 6.81
N ASP A 371 -5.09 0.39 6.93
CA ASP A 371 -5.91 -0.49 7.75
C ASP A 371 -6.26 -1.76 6.97
N ARG A 372 -5.44 -2.79 7.16
CA ARG A 372 -5.67 -4.14 6.61
C ARG A 372 -6.66 -4.93 7.45
N GLN A 373 -6.87 -4.57 8.72
CA GLN A 373 -7.69 -5.34 9.64
C GLN A 373 -9.15 -5.18 9.29
N THR A 374 -9.65 -3.94 9.22
CA THR A 374 -11.04 -3.68 8.83
C THR A 374 -11.35 -4.20 7.43
N MET A 375 -10.38 -4.13 6.51
CA MET A 375 -10.55 -4.70 5.17
C MET A 375 -10.71 -6.22 5.16
N SER A 376 -10.15 -6.93 6.14
CA SER A 376 -10.24 -8.39 6.22
C SER A 376 -11.20 -8.87 7.31
N GLU A 377 -11.94 -7.95 7.95
CA GLU A 377 -12.95 -8.28 8.93
C GLU A 377 -14.19 -8.86 8.25
N ASP A 378 -14.77 -9.90 8.83
CA ASP A 378 -15.98 -10.57 8.34
C ASP A 378 -15.91 -11.17 6.91
N VAL A 379 -14.72 -11.24 6.29
CA VAL A 379 -14.55 -11.83 4.95
C VAL A 379 -14.57 -13.37 5.00
N PRO A 380 -14.86 -14.04 3.87
CA PRO A 380 -14.88 -15.49 3.80
C PRO A 380 -13.59 -16.18 4.30
N GLU A 381 -13.75 -17.30 5.00
CA GLU A 381 -12.64 -18.08 5.58
C GLU A 381 -11.67 -18.67 4.54
N ASP A 382 -12.14 -18.87 3.31
CA ASP A 382 -11.35 -19.35 2.17
C ASP A 382 -10.45 -18.26 1.57
N TRP A 383 -10.58 -17.00 2.01
CA TRP A 383 -9.65 -15.91 1.65
C TRP A 383 -8.39 -15.90 2.53
N PHE A 384 -8.34 -16.79 3.52
CA PHE A 384 -7.21 -16.99 4.40
C PHE A 384 -6.48 -18.28 4.05
N ARG A 385 -5.15 -18.24 4.07
CA ARG A 385 -4.32 -19.43 3.96
C ARG A 385 -4.32 -20.22 5.26
N ASP A 386 -4.08 -19.50 6.36
CA ASP A 386 -4.02 -20.00 7.72
C ASP A 386 -4.62 -18.96 8.67
N ASP A 387 -4.39 -19.10 9.98
CA ASP A 387 -4.99 -18.20 10.97
C ASP A 387 -4.46 -16.76 10.93
N ALA A 388 -3.40 -16.47 10.16
CA ALA A 388 -2.75 -15.17 10.13
C ALA A 388 -2.54 -14.59 8.71
N HIS A 389 -2.38 -15.44 7.70
CA HIS A 389 -2.03 -15.05 6.34
C HIS A 389 -3.25 -15.01 5.44
N VAL A 390 -3.39 -13.89 4.72
CA VAL A 390 -4.42 -13.70 3.70
C VAL A 390 -3.90 -14.07 2.31
N LEU A 391 -4.82 -14.48 1.43
CA LEU A 391 -4.53 -14.86 0.05
C LEU A 391 -4.63 -13.66 -0.90
N SER A 392 -4.82 -13.94 -2.18
CA SER A 392 -4.59 -13.00 -3.27
C SER A 392 -5.61 -11.87 -3.38
N ILE A 393 -6.89 -12.13 -3.12
CA ILE A 393 -8.00 -11.16 -3.13
C ILE A 393 -7.68 -10.02 -2.15
N LEU A 394 -7.39 -10.34 -0.91
CA LEU A 394 -7.12 -9.34 0.13
C LEU A 394 -5.81 -8.58 -0.14
N ASN A 395 -4.76 -9.28 -0.59
CA ASN A 395 -3.48 -8.63 -0.91
C ASN A 395 -3.58 -7.67 -2.10
N GLU A 396 -4.36 -8.00 -3.13
CA GLU A 396 -4.65 -7.10 -4.26
C GLU A 396 -5.32 -5.81 -3.76
N GLU A 397 -6.29 -5.95 -2.87
CA GLU A 397 -7.03 -4.82 -2.30
C GLU A 397 -6.14 -3.95 -1.40
N PHE A 398 -5.28 -4.57 -0.58
CA PHE A 398 -4.27 -3.84 0.20
C PHE A 398 -3.31 -3.07 -0.70
N ASN A 399 -2.90 -3.65 -1.84
CA ASN A 399 -1.99 -3.02 -2.79
C ASN A 399 -2.62 -1.82 -3.49
N HIS A 400 -3.91 -1.88 -3.85
CA HIS A 400 -4.61 -0.70 -4.36
C HIS A 400 -4.70 0.43 -3.33
N ARG A 401 -5.04 0.11 -2.08
CA ARG A 401 -5.08 1.12 -0.99
C ARG A 401 -3.71 1.70 -0.68
N LEU A 402 -2.67 0.89 -0.78
CA LEU A 402 -1.29 1.34 -0.67
C LEU A 402 -0.95 2.38 -1.75
N ILE A 403 -1.33 2.14 -3.00
CA ILE A 403 -1.09 3.11 -4.08
C ILE A 403 -1.91 4.38 -3.85
N ASP A 404 -3.15 4.29 -3.36
CA ASP A 404 -3.95 5.47 -3.01
C ASP A 404 -3.27 6.34 -1.93
N LEU A 405 -2.49 5.75 -1.02
CA LEU A 405 -1.74 6.49 0.00
C LEU A 405 -0.51 7.21 -0.59
N ILE A 406 0.13 6.65 -1.62
CA ILE A 406 1.31 7.24 -2.29
C ILE A 406 0.88 8.30 -3.32
N CYS A 407 -0.14 7.97 -4.12
CA CYS A 407 -0.71 8.81 -5.15
C CYS A 407 -2.23 8.80 -5.01
N PRO A 408 -2.82 9.73 -4.22
CA PRO A 408 -4.26 9.81 -4.11
C PRO A 408 -4.91 10.14 -5.45
N ILE A 409 -5.93 9.37 -5.85
CA ILE A 409 -6.75 9.70 -7.02
C ILE A 409 -7.52 11.00 -6.69
N THR A 410 -7.15 12.09 -7.36
CA THR A 410 -7.91 13.34 -7.27
C THR A 410 -9.13 13.23 -8.18
N ARG A 411 -10.33 13.39 -7.59
CA ARG A 411 -11.60 13.41 -8.31
C ARG A 411 -11.97 14.82 -8.74
#